data_AF-A0A3B4VMG4-F1
#
_entry.id   AF-A0A3B4VMG4-F1
#
_cell.length_a   1.000
_cell.length_b   1.000
_cell.length_c   1.000
_cell.angle_alpha   90.00
_cell.angle_beta   90.00
_cell.angle_gamma   90.00
#
_symmetry.space_group_name_H-M   'P 1'
#
loop_
_entity.id
_entity.type
_entity.pdbx_description
1 polymer ?
#
loop_
_entity_poly.entity_id
_entity_poly.type
_entity_poly.pdbx_seq_one_letter_code
_entity_poly.pdbx_strand_id
1 'polypeptide(L)'
;VFWSGCVPLFILAVVFDVLGLILLFIGIFANLRIDGRFYGDFLIYTGALITFFSLGLWLMWYVGNVQVSEDDGCGKQRNSVVVMLARKISERLSPSFPNSPL
;
A
#
# COMPACT_ATOMS: atom_id res chain seq x y z
N VAL A 1 -4.85 -22.67 -18.28
CA VAL A 1 -5.78 -22.26 -17.20
C VAL A 1 -4.94 -22.11 -15.93
N PHE A 2 -4.16 -21.02 -15.82
CA PHE A 2 -3.06 -20.86 -14.85
C PHE A 2 -3.40 -19.79 -13.79
N TRP A 3 -4.62 -19.84 -13.25
CA TRP A 3 -5.01 -19.02 -12.11
C TRP A 3 -4.57 -19.72 -10.83
N SER A 4 -3.31 -19.52 -10.43
CA SER A 4 -2.79 -20.00 -9.15
C SER A 4 -2.27 -18.82 -8.35
N GLY A 5 -2.97 -18.50 -7.25
CA GLY A 5 -2.49 -17.73 -6.10
C GLY A 5 -2.39 -16.21 -6.26
N CYS A 6 -3.36 -15.49 -5.69
CA CYS A 6 -3.25 -14.12 -5.15
C CYS A 6 -2.90 -12.93 -6.08
N VAL A 7 -2.26 -13.15 -7.23
CA VAL A 7 -2.02 -12.11 -8.26
C VAL A 7 -3.30 -11.45 -8.81
N PRO A 8 -4.42 -12.17 -9.06
CA PRO A 8 -5.61 -11.51 -9.57
C PRO A 8 -6.24 -10.53 -8.58
N LEU A 9 -6.12 -10.77 -7.27
CA LEU A 9 -6.58 -9.83 -6.23
C LEU A 9 -5.76 -8.54 -6.23
N PHE A 10 -4.44 -8.67 -6.43
CA PHE A 10 -3.56 -7.51 -6.58
C PHE A 10 -3.90 -6.69 -7.82
N ILE A 11 -4.06 -7.34 -8.98
CA ILE A 11 -4.44 -6.65 -10.22
C ILE A 11 -5.81 -5.98 -10.06
N LEU A 12 -6.78 -6.68 -9.47
CA LEU A 12 -8.12 -6.15 -9.22
C LEU A 12 -8.08 -4.93 -8.29
N ALA A 13 -7.31 -4.97 -7.21
CA ALA A 13 -7.12 -3.84 -6.29
C ALA A 13 -6.49 -2.64 -7.01
N VAL A 14 -5.43 -2.85 -7.79
CA VAL A 14 -4.79 -1.77 -8.57
C VAL A 14 -5.76 -1.18 -9.60
N VAL A 15 -6.52 -2.01 -10.31
CA VAL A 15 -7.52 -1.54 -11.28
C VAL A 15 -8.62 -0.73 -10.60
N PHE A 16 -9.16 -1.19 -9.46
CA PHE A 16 -10.15 -0.43 -8.71
C PHE A 16 -9.59 0.86 -8.13
N ASP A 17 -8.33 0.89 -7.68
CA ASP A 17 -7.69 2.12 -7.20
C ASP A 17 -7.58 3.16 -8.32
N VAL A 18 -7.06 2.76 -9.49
CA VAL A 18 -6.95 3.66 -10.66
C VAL A 18 -8.33 4.14 -11.10
N LEU A 19 -9.34 3.26 -11.16
CA LEU A 19 -10.71 3.66 -11.50
C LEU A 19 -11.33 4.59 -10.45
N GLY A 20 -11.14 4.32 -9.15
CA GLY A 20 -11.66 5.14 -8.05
C GLY A 20 -11.02 6.53 -8.02
N LEU A 21 -9.70 6.61 -8.23
CA LEU A 21 -8.98 7.88 -8.37
C LEU A 21 -9.44 8.64 -9.61
N ILE A 22 -9.58 7.99 -10.76
CA ILE A 22 -10.11 8.64 -11.98
C ILE A 22 -11.52 9.18 -11.73
N LEU A 23 -12.41 8.43 -11.08
CA LEU A 23 -13.77 8.88 -10.76
C LEU A 23 -13.78 10.04 -9.76
N LEU A 24 -12.91 10.02 -8.75
CA LEU A 24 -12.75 11.14 -7.80
C LEU A 24 -12.19 12.38 -8.51
N PHE A 25 -11.16 12.22 -9.34
CA PHE A 25 -10.58 13.30 -10.12
C PHE A 25 -11.60 13.89 -11.08
N ILE A 26 -12.37 13.05 -11.80
CA ILE A 26 -13.47 13.53 -12.64
C ILE A 26 -14.53 14.20 -11.77
N GLY A 27 -14.95 13.64 -10.65
CA GLY A 27 -15.95 14.26 -9.77
C GLY A 27 -15.54 15.64 -9.23
N ILE A 28 -14.25 15.83 -8.94
CA ILE A 28 -13.69 17.09 -8.40
C ILE A 28 -13.40 18.11 -9.52
N PHE A 29 -12.71 17.69 -10.59
CA PHE A 29 -12.25 18.58 -11.67
C PHE A 29 -13.28 18.77 -12.77
N ALA A 30 -14.11 17.76 -13.04
CA ALA A 30 -15.29 17.97 -13.85
C ALA A 30 -16.29 18.72 -12.97
N ASN A 31 -16.20 20.05 -13.04
CA ASN A 31 -17.28 20.96 -12.74
C ASN A 31 -18.44 20.63 -13.70
N LEU A 32 -19.12 19.50 -13.49
CA LEU A 32 -20.23 18.98 -14.27
C LEU A 32 -21.49 19.80 -13.95
N ARG A 33 -21.40 21.11 -14.17
CA ARG A 33 -22.53 21.94 -14.60
C ARG A 33 -22.83 21.72 -16.09
N ILE A 34 -22.50 20.54 -16.62
CA ILE A 34 -22.93 20.09 -17.94
C ILE A 34 -24.38 19.61 -17.74
N ASP A 35 -25.33 20.42 -18.23
CA ASP A 35 -26.76 20.09 -18.34
C ASP A 35 -27.61 20.04 -17.06
N GLY A 36 -27.31 20.86 -16.04
CA GLY A 36 -28.26 21.15 -14.95
C GLY A 36 -28.63 19.97 -14.04
N ARG A 37 -27.86 18.87 -14.06
CA ARG A 37 -28.04 17.68 -13.21
C ARG A 37 -26.79 17.44 -12.37
N PHE A 38 -26.99 17.24 -11.06
CA PHE A 38 -25.98 16.99 -10.03
C PHE A 38 -25.27 15.62 -10.20
N TYR A 39 -24.52 15.42 -11.29
CA TYR A 39 -23.77 14.17 -11.53
C TYR A 39 -22.40 14.15 -10.82
N GLY A 40 -21.88 15.31 -10.40
CA GLY A 40 -20.62 15.41 -9.67
C GLY A 40 -20.67 14.65 -8.33
N ASP A 41 -21.73 14.86 -7.55
CA ASP A 41 -21.91 14.21 -6.25
C ASP A 41 -21.94 12.68 -6.40
N PHE A 42 -22.69 12.17 -7.38
CA PHE A 42 -22.78 10.74 -7.64
C PHE A 42 -21.42 10.10 -8.01
N LEU A 43 -20.61 10.78 -8.85
CA LEU A 43 -19.28 10.33 -9.23
C LEU A 43 -18.30 10.34 -8.05
N ILE A 44 -18.36 11.35 -7.19
CA ILE A 44 -17.53 11.42 -5.98
C ILE A 44 -17.91 10.29 -5.01
N TYR A 45 -19.21 10.07 -4.76
CA TYR A 45 -19.66 9.01 -3.86
C TYR A 45 -19.30 7.62 -4.37
N THR A 46 -19.52 7.35 -5.66
CA THR A 46 -19.19 6.05 -6.26
C THR A 46 -17.68 5.82 -6.33
N GLY A 47 -16.90 6.85 -6.68
CA GLY A 47 -15.44 6.79 -6.67
C GLY A 47 -14.87 6.52 -5.27
N ALA A 48 -15.38 7.23 -4.25
CA ALA A 48 -14.98 7.01 -2.86
C ALA A 48 -15.31 5.59 -2.36
N LEU A 49 -16.49 5.07 -2.72
CA LEU A 49 -16.90 3.70 -2.39
C LEU A 49 -15.93 2.68 -3.02
N ILE A 50 -15.57 2.87 -4.28
CA ILE A 50 -14.61 2.01 -5.00
C ILE A 50 -13.23 2.05 -4.34
N THR A 51 -12.71 3.23 -4.01
CA THR A 51 -11.41 3.37 -3.33
C THR A 51 -11.41 2.68 -1.96
N PHE A 52 -12.52 2.76 -1.22
CA PHE A 52 -12.66 2.08 0.07
C PHE A 52 -12.58 0.55 -0.07
N PHE A 53 -13.33 -0.03 -1.00
CA PHE A 53 -13.27 -1.48 -1.27
C PHE A 53 -11.90 -1.91 -1.78
N SER A 54 -11.22 -1.07 -2.58
CA SER A 54 -9.85 -1.33 -3.04
C SER A 54 -8.85 -1.44 -1.89
N LEU A 55 -8.93 -0.54 -0.91
CA LEU A 55 -8.10 -0.62 0.29
C LEU A 55 -8.28 -1.96 1.02
N GLY A 56 -9.52 -2.44 1.12
CA GLY A 56 -9.83 -3.74 1.72
C GLY A 56 -9.21 -4.92 0.96
N LEU A 57 -9.30 -4.92 -0.38
CA LEU A 57 -8.67 -5.94 -1.23
C LEU A 57 -7.14 -5.89 -1.16
N TRP A 58 -6.57 -4.69 -1.07
CA TRP A 58 -5.14 -4.48 -0.94
C TRP A 58 -4.63 -4.95 0.42
N LEU A 59 -5.36 -4.67 1.51
CA LEU A 59 -5.11 -5.20 2.85
C LEU A 59 -5.23 -6.72 2.88
N MET A 60 -6.27 -7.30 2.28
CA MET A 60 -6.45 -8.75 2.23
C MET A 60 -5.31 -9.43 1.47
N TRP A 61 -4.89 -8.84 0.35
CA TRP A 61 -3.71 -9.31 -0.39
C TRP A 61 -2.42 -9.15 0.41
N TYR A 62 -2.21 -8.01 1.09
CA TYR A 62 -1.03 -7.77 1.91
C TYR A 62 -0.94 -8.74 3.09
N VAL A 63 -2.03 -8.96 3.82
CA VAL A 63 -2.08 -9.90 4.96
C VAL A 63 -1.83 -11.33 4.50
N GLY A 64 -2.44 -11.76 3.39
CA GLY A 64 -2.21 -13.09 2.82
C GLY A 64 -0.79 -13.27 2.26
N ASN A 65 -0.22 -12.24 1.62
CA ASN A 65 1.13 -12.29 1.05
C ASN A 65 2.23 -12.14 2.11
N VAL A 66 1.98 -11.37 3.19
CA VAL A 66 2.89 -11.23 4.34
C VAL A 66 2.90 -12.50 5.19
N GLN A 67 1.75 -13.14 5.45
CA GLN A 67 1.71 -14.43 6.15
C GLN A 67 2.44 -15.54 5.37
N VAL A 68 2.35 -15.53 4.03
CA VAL A 68 3.12 -16.46 3.18
C VAL A 68 4.62 -16.14 3.17
N SER A 69 5.02 -14.92 3.50
CA SER A 69 6.45 -14.55 3.61
C SER A 69 7.09 -14.89 4.96
N GLU A 70 6.31 -15.33 5.95
CA GLU A 70 6.84 -15.72 7.26
C GLU A 70 7.27 -17.19 7.35
N ASP A 71 6.95 -18.04 6.35
CA ASP A 71 7.25 -19.49 6.43
C ASP A 71 8.29 -20.02 5.42
N ASP A 72 8.78 -19.23 4.46
CA ASP A 72 9.77 -19.70 3.47
C ASP A 72 11.10 -18.94 3.55
N GLY A 73 11.92 -19.23 4.58
CA GLY A 73 13.40 -19.28 4.56
C GLY A 73 14.26 -18.09 4.08
N CYS A 74 13.70 -17.02 3.51
CA CYS A 74 14.41 -15.95 2.81
C CYS A 74 14.14 -14.56 3.42
N GLY A 75 13.42 -14.46 4.53
CA GLY A 75 13.35 -13.22 5.34
C GLY A 75 14.66 -12.87 6.05
N LYS A 76 15.58 -13.85 6.19
CA LYS A 76 16.82 -13.69 6.95
C LYS A 76 17.86 -12.81 6.27
N GLN A 77 17.97 -12.83 4.94
CA GLN A 77 19.01 -12.09 4.23
C GLN A 77 18.72 -10.59 4.17
N ARG A 78 17.48 -10.19 3.85
CA ARG A 78 17.12 -8.76 3.81
C ARG A 78 17.19 -8.12 5.19
N ASN A 79 16.73 -8.82 6.23
CA ASN A 79 16.88 -8.37 7.61
C ASN A 79 18.37 -8.38 8.01
N SER A 80 19.17 -9.38 7.63
CA SER A 80 20.61 -9.39 7.89
C SER A 80 21.36 -8.23 7.21
N VAL A 81 21.04 -7.88 5.96
CA VAL A 81 21.66 -6.75 5.25
C VAL A 81 21.23 -5.42 5.88
N VAL A 82 19.95 -5.27 6.24
CA VAL A 82 19.45 -4.07 6.92
C VAL A 82 20.01 -3.95 8.33
N VAL A 83 20.09 -5.05 9.10
CA VAL A 83 20.73 -5.12 10.42
C VAL A 83 22.23 -4.84 10.31
N MET A 84 22.89 -5.31 9.26
CA MET A 84 24.33 -5.05 9.03
C MET A 84 24.59 -3.59 8.64
N LEU A 85 23.68 -2.96 7.89
CA LEU A 85 23.71 -1.53 7.60
C LEU A 85 23.41 -0.70 8.86
N ALA A 86 22.40 -1.08 9.64
CA ALA A 86 22.10 -0.45 10.94
C ALA A 86 23.29 -0.57 11.90
N ARG A 87 23.98 -1.72 11.91
CA ARG A 87 25.20 -1.94 12.69
C ARG A 87 26.33 -1.03 12.23
N LYS A 88 26.57 -0.88 10.91
CA LYS A 88 27.56 0.07 10.37
C LYS A 88 27.22 1.52 10.66
N ILE A 89 25.94 1.88 10.63
CA ILE A 89 25.49 3.23 10.97
C ILE A 89 25.68 3.48 12.48
N SER A 90 25.39 2.49 13.32
CA SER A 90 25.60 2.55 14.78
C SER A 90 27.09 2.65 15.15
N GLU A 91 27.96 1.90 14.48
CA GLU A 91 29.42 2.01 14.63
C GLU A 91 29.94 3.41 14.25
N ARG A 92 29.33 4.07 13.26
CA ARG A 92 29.70 5.43 12.86
C ARG A 92 29.10 6.51 13.76
N LEU A 93 27.99 6.22 14.42
CA LEU A 93 27.31 7.10 15.39
C LEU A 93 27.75 6.87 16.84
N SER A 94 28.69 5.96 17.11
CA SER A 94 29.29 5.77 18.43
C SER A 94 30.70 6.36 18.55
N PRO A 95 30.87 7.69 18.50
CA PRO A 95 31.88 8.36 19.29
C PRO A 95 31.25 8.82 20.61
N SER A 96 31.62 8.15 21.70
CA SER A 96 31.58 8.69 23.07
C SER A 96 30.20 8.89 23.74
N PHE A 97 29.77 7.89 24.51
CA PHE A 97 29.46 8.17 25.92
C PHE A 97 30.36 7.25 26.78
N PRO A 98 31.43 7.80 27.38
CA PRO A 98 32.36 7.05 28.22
C PRO A 98 31.75 6.78 29.61
N ASN A 99 32.03 5.59 30.13
CA ASN A 99 32.16 5.20 31.54
C ASN A 99 31.25 5.83 32.62
N SER A 100 30.48 4.93 33.26
CA SER A 100 30.28 4.81 34.74
C SER A 100 29.44 5.87 35.47
N PRO A 101 29.04 5.66 36.74
CA PRO A 101 28.54 4.46 37.45
C PRO A 101 27.22 4.76 38.20
N LEU A 102 26.46 3.71 38.56
CA LEU A 102 25.79 3.55 39.87
C LEU A 102 25.59 2.05 40.12
#